data_AF-A0A9D8LA61-F1
#
_entry.id   AF-A0A9D8LA61-F1
#
_cell.length_a   1.000
_cell.length_b   1.000
_cell.length_c   1.000
_cell.angle_alpha   90.00
_cell.angle_beta   90.00
_cell.angle_gamma   90.00
#
_symmetry.space_group_name_H-M   'P 1'
#
loop_
_entity.id
_entity.type
_entity.pdbx_description
1 polymer ?
#
loop_
_entity_poly.entity_id
_entity_poly.type
_entity_poly.pdbx_seq_one_letter_code
_entity_poly.pdbx_strand_id
1 'polypeptide(L)'
;MIYELRIYRCLPGRLPALIKRFEDATLRIWDRHGIEQAGFWTTVVGDSNNDLTYMIRWASMADREARWGAFVTDPEWIAARD
;
A
#
# COMPACT_ATOMS: atom_id res chain seq x y z
N MET A 1 -5.04 15.45 10.41
CA MET A 1 -4.82 14.00 10.54
C MET A 1 -5.89 13.28 9.73
N ILE A 2 -5.48 12.44 8.78
CA ILE A 2 -6.37 11.67 7.89
C ILE A 2 -5.87 10.23 7.87
N TYR A 3 -6.80 9.26 7.86
CA TYR A 3 -6.50 7.86 7.57
C TYR A 3 -7.15 7.47 6.26
N GLU A 4 -6.34 7.09 5.28
CA GLU A 4 -6.80 6.61 3.97
C GLU A 4 -6.93 5.09 4.01
N LEU A 5 -8.16 4.59 3.91
CA LEU A 5 -8.45 3.16 3.77
C LEU A 5 -8.29 2.75 2.30
N ARG A 6 -7.51 1.69 2.07
CA ARG A 6 -7.29 1.12 0.75
C ARG A 6 -7.57 -0.37 0.79
N ILE A 7 -8.39 -0.83 -0.16
CA ILE A 7 -8.78 -2.23 -0.29
C ILE A 7 -8.42 -2.67 -1.71
N TYR A 8 -7.49 -3.60 -1.82
CA TYR A 8 -7.08 -4.21 -3.08
C TYR A 8 -7.73 -5.59 -3.20
N ARG A 9 -8.69 -5.71 -4.11
CA ARG A 9 -9.28 -7.00 -4.49
C ARG A 9 -8.45 -7.64 -5.57
N CYS A 10 -7.71 -8.69 -5.22
CA CYS A 10 -6.85 -9.39 -6.16
C CYS A 10 -7.64 -10.33 -7.07
N LEU A 11 -7.10 -10.60 -8.25
CA LEU A 11 -7.49 -11.78 -9.02
C LEU A 11 -7.14 -13.05 -8.22
N PRO A 12 -7.86 -14.17 -8.43
CA PRO A 12 -7.58 -15.43 -7.75
C PRO A 12 -6.10 -15.84 -7.83
N GLY A 13 -5.51 -16.21 -6.70
CA GLY A 13 -4.11 -16.64 -6.59
C GLY A 13 -3.05 -15.53 -6.65
N ARG A 14 -3.43 -14.25 -6.85
CA ARG A 14 -2.48 -13.13 -6.91
C ARG A 14 -2.17 -12.48 -5.55
N LEU A 15 -2.99 -12.72 -4.53
CA LEU A 15 -2.80 -12.11 -3.20
C LEU A 15 -1.42 -12.39 -2.59
N PRO A 16 -0.86 -13.62 -2.63
CA PRO A 16 0.49 -13.87 -2.09
C PRO A 16 1.58 -13.07 -2.81
N ALA A 17 1.50 -12.92 -4.14
CA ALA A 17 2.44 -12.12 -4.91
C ALA A 17 2.34 -10.63 -4.57
N LEU A 18 1.12 -10.13 -4.34
CA LEU A 18 0.90 -8.77 -3.87
C LEU A 18 1.55 -8.54 -2.49
N ILE A 19 1.31 -9.45 -1.54
CA ILE A 19 1.89 -9.36 -0.19
C ILE A 19 3.42 -9.35 -0.27
N LYS A 20 4.00 -10.26 -1.06
CA LYS A 20 5.44 -10.33 -1.26
C LYS A 20 6.02 -9.03 -1.81
N ARG A 21 5.35 -8.37 -2.77
CA ARG A 21 5.78 -7.06 -3.28
C ARG A 21 5.78 -5.98 -2.18
N PHE A 22 4.79 -6.00 -1.29
CA PHE A 22 4.75 -5.08 -0.15
C PHE A 22 5.94 -5.30 0.78
N GLU A 23 6.21 -6.55 1.14
CA GLU A 23 7.30 -6.95 2.05
C GLU A 23 8.68 -6.66 1.45
N ASP A 24 8.92 -7.06 0.20
CA ASP A 24 10.24 -6.99 -0.44
C ASP A 24 10.60 -5.56 -0.92
N ALA A 25 9.59 -4.75 -1.27
CA ALA A 25 9.82 -3.47 -1.92
C ALA A 25 9.00 -2.32 -1.32
N THR A 26 7.67 -2.38 -1.36
CA THR A 26 6.83 -1.20 -1.14
C THR A 26 7.03 -0.57 0.23
N LEU A 27 7.11 -1.37 1.31
CA LEU A 27 7.25 -0.85 2.66
C LEU A 27 8.59 -0.10 2.86
N ARG A 28 9.69 -0.64 2.33
CA ARG A 28 10.99 0.03 2.38
C ARG A 28 11.00 1.33 1.56
N ILE A 29 10.35 1.35 0.41
CA ILE A 29 10.22 2.57 -0.40
C ILE A 29 9.38 3.60 0.36
N TRP A 30 8.26 3.19 0.94
CA TRP A 30 7.40 4.05 1.75
C TRP A 30 8.12 4.66 2.96
N ASP A 31 8.95 3.88 3.64
CA ASP A 31 9.79 4.38 4.73
C ASP A 31 10.68 5.55 4.28
N ARG A 32 11.34 5.44 3.12
CA ARG A 32 12.14 6.54 2.54
C ARG A 32 11.31 7.78 2.16
N HIS A 33 10.07 7.60 1.73
CA HIS A 33 9.14 8.70 1.40
C HIS A 33 8.38 9.22 2.64
N GLY A 34 8.64 8.65 3.83
CA GLY A 34 7.94 9.00 5.07
C GLY A 34 6.45 8.65 5.04
N ILE A 35 6.03 7.62 4.31
CA ILE A 35 4.63 7.19 4.24
C ILE A 35 4.37 6.22 5.40
N GLU A 36 3.62 6.68 6.40
CA GLU A 36 3.31 5.90 7.61
C GLU A 36 2.07 5.02 7.42
N GLN A 37 2.20 3.73 7.73
CA GLN A 37 1.08 2.79 7.68
C GLN A 37 0.45 2.64 9.06
N ALA A 38 -0.87 2.55 9.13
CA ALA A 38 -1.60 2.30 10.37
C ALA A 38 -1.88 0.80 10.60
N GLY A 39 -1.85 -0.01 9.53
CA GLY A 39 -1.99 -1.46 9.62
C GLY A 39 -2.34 -2.11 8.29
N PHE A 40 -2.21 -3.44 8.26
CA PHE A 40 -2.50 -4.31 7.14
C PHE A 40 -3.29 -5.53 7.61
N TRP A 41 -4.23 -5.99 6.79
CA TRP A 41 -5.08 -7.14 7.06
C TRP A 41 -5.40 -7.89 5.76
N THR A 42 -5.47 -9.21 5.85
CA THR A 42 -6.12 -10.05 4.84
C THR A 42 -7.46 -10.55 5.38
N THR A 43 -8.43 -10.72 4.49
CA THR A 43 -9.75 -11.23 4.88
C THR A 43 -9.71 -12.74 5.05
N VAL A 44 -9.80 -13.22 6.28
CA VAL A 44 -9.95 -14.67 6.56
C VAL A 44 -11.42 -15.10 6.42
N VAL A 45 -12.34 -14.28 6.93
CA VAL A 45 -13.80 -14.47 6.85
C VAL A 45 -14.43 -13.14 6.43
N GLY A 46 -15.23 -13.14 5.36
CA GLY A 46 -15.88 -11.94 4.83
C GLY A 46 -16.12 -12.01 3.32
N ASP A 47 -16.32 -10.84 2.69
CA ASP A 47 -16.73 -10.72 1.28
C ASP A 47 -15.75 -11.38 0.29
N SER A 48 -14.44 -11.23 0.51
CA SER A 48 -13.44 -11.87 -0.35
C SER A 48 -12.14 -12.12 0.39
N ASN A 49 -11.71 -13.38 0.42
CA ASN A 49 -10.39 -13.78 0.91
C ASN A 49 -9.23 -13.42 -0.05
N ASN A 50 -9.52 -12.74 -1.16
CA ASN A 50 -8.53 -12.19 -2.08
C ASN A 50 -8.23 -10.70 -1.80
N ASP A 51 -8.78 -10.13 -0.73
CA ASP A 51 -8.59 -8.73 -0.38
C ASP A 51 -7.37 -8.51 0.51
N LEU A 52 -6.55 -7.52 0.14
CA LEU A 52 -5.61 -6.86 1.04
C LEU A 52 -6.21 -5.52 1.47
N THR A 53 -6.48 -5.37 2.75
CA THR A 53 -6.94 -4.11 3.35
C THR A 53 -5.79 -3.47 4.11
N TYR A 54 -5.57 -2.18 3.92
CA TYR A 54 -4.56 -1.43 4.67
C TYR A 54 -4.93 0.04 4.80
N MET A 55 -4.32 0.68 5.78
CA MET A 55 -4.55 2.09 6.06
C MET A 55 -3.24 2.87 6.08
N ILE A 56 -3.28 4.06 5.49
CA ILE A 56 -2.15 5.01 5.49
C ILE A 56 -2.54 6.25 6.29
N ARG A 57 -1.61 6.74 7.09
CA ARG A 57 -1.76 7.96 7.88
C ARG A 57 -1.18 9.16 7.14
N TRP A 58 -1.93 10.25 7.10
CA TRP A 58 -1.52 11.52 6.50
C TRP A 58 -1.73 12.69 7.47
N ALA A 59 -0.82 13.66 7.46
CA ALA A 59 -1.00 14.87 8.27
C ALA A 59 -2.17 15.73 7.75
N SER A 60 -2.25 15.86 6.42
CA SER A 60 -3.25 16.63 5.67
C SER A 60 -3.40 16.09 4.23
N MET A 61 -4.34 16.62 3.46
CA MET A 61 -4.46 16.27 2.03
C MET A 61 -3.25 16.74 1.20
N ALA A 62 -2.65 17.88 1.54
CA ALA A 62 -1.45 18.37 0.87
C ALA A 62 -0.23 17.48 1.13
N ASP A 63 -0.09 16.98 2.38
CA ASP A 63 0.94 16.02 2.75
C ASP A 63 0.79 14.69 1.99
N ARG A 64 -0.45 14.19 1.88
CA ARG A 64 -0.78 13.04 1.04
C ARG A 64 -0.35 13.28 -0.40
N GLU A 65 -0.76 14.38 -1.02
CA GLU A 65 -0.47 14.67 -2.42
C GLU A 65 1.04 14.73 -2.68
N ALA A 66 1.80 15.40 -1.82
CA ALA A 66 3.25 15.52 -1.95
C ALA A 66 3.96 14.16 -1.83
N ARG A 67 3.74 13.42 -0.74
CA ARG A 67 4.44 12.14 -0.49
C ARG A 67 3.98 11.04 -1.45
N TRP A 68 2.67 10.95 -1.70
CA TRP A 68 2.14 9.95 -2.63
C TRP A 68 2.58 10.24 -4.07
N GLY A 69 2.60 11.52 -4.47
CA GLY A 69 3.12 11.95 -5.76
C GLY A 69 4.58 11.56 -5.96
N ALA A 70 5.43 11.81 -4.97
CA ALA A 70 6.83 11.38 -5.00
C ALA A 70 6.97 9.85 -5.10
N PHE A 71 6.22 9.10 -4.29
CA PHE A 71 6.21 7.63 -4.31
C PHE A 71 5.85 7.05 -5.67
N VAL A 72 4.77 7.52 -6.32
CA VAL A 72 4.32 6.94 -7.60
C VAL A 72 5.30 7.19 -8.75
N THR A 73 6.18 8.18 -8.60
CA THR A 73 7.26 8.50 -9.55
C THR A 73 8.62 7.88 -9.19
N ASP A 74 8.75 7.19 -8.05
CA ASP A 74 10.01 6.57 -7.63
C ASP A 74 10.41 5.48 -8.65
N PRO A 75 11.61 5.55 -9.26
CA PRO A 75 12.06 4.57 -10.24
C PRO A 75 12.10 3.13 -9.72
N GLU A 76 12.42 2.94 -8.43
CA GLU A 76 12.45 1.62 -7.81
C GLU A 76 11.04 1.08 -7.63
N TRP A 77 10.07 1.94 -7.32
CA TRP A 77 8.66 1.55 -7.32
C TRP A 77 8.17 1.20 -8.71
N ILE A 78 8.51 1.99 -9.73
CA ILE A 78 8.14 1.71 -11.12
C ILE A 78 8.68 0.35 -11.56
N ALA A 79 9.93 0.03 -11.23
CA ALA A 79 10.52 -1.27 -11.54
C ALA A 79 9.89 -2.44 -10.76
N ALA A 80 9.42 -2.20 -9.52
CA ALA A 80 8.87 -3.25 -8.66
C ALA A 80 7.36 -3.49 -8.84
N ARG A 81 6.62 -2.55 -9.44
CA ARG A 81 5.16 -2.65 -9.58
C ARG A 81 4.72 -3.51 -10.76
N ASP A 82 5.57 -3.60 -11.79
CA ASP A 82 5.36 -4.32 -13.04
C ASP A 82 5.69 -5.82 -12.88
#